data_AF-A0A9W7DHN4-F1
#
_entry.id   AF-A0A9W7DHN4-F1
#
_cell.length_a   1.000
_cell.length_b   1.000
_cell.length_c   1.000
_cell.angle_alpha   90.00
_cell.angle_beta   90.00
_cell.angle_gamma   90.00
#
_symmetry.space_group_name_H-M   'P 1'
#
loop_
_entity.id
_entity.type
_entity.pdbx_description
1 polymer ?
#
loop_
_entity_poly.entity_id
_entity_poly.type
_entity_poly.pdbx_seq_one_letter_code
_entity_poly.pdbx_strand_id
1 'polypeptide(L)'
;MARRDNSESDTGKSASGNSNSRSAVKHRQQALIQQQKEFVLKYVHKNGPSDFPKKDPMDFSNWSVEQLRKYRELYLNPSNVISPDVKTFQGFMLENSKLGESTDAYLKNELSKEQNVYDYRTNDDLRKNVEEHFNSQLNVKESEVITNFIYKVKNEDKKFRIYFDKRS
;
A
#
# COMPACT_ATOMS: atom_id res chain seq x y z
N MET A 1 -2.32 52.72 42.96
CA MET A 1 -2.64 52.72 44.41
C MET A 1 -2.99 51.30 44.82
N ALA A 2 -2.56 50.93 46.01
CA ALA A 2 -2.51 49.57 46.50
C ALA A 2 -3.82 49.12 47.18
N ARG A 3 -3.89 47.79 47.41
CA ARG A 3 -4.61 47.04 48.46
C ARG A 3 -6.04 46.57 48.17
N ARG A 4 -6.11 45.25 47.98
CA ARG A 4 -7.20 44.37 48.42
C ARG A 4 -7.34 44.47 49.94
N ASP A 5 -8.58 44.48 50.44
CA ASP A 5 -8.90 43.87 51.73
C ASP A 5 -9.93 42.77 51.53
N ASN A 6 -9.62 41.66 52.19
CA ASN A 6 -10.25 40.36 52.18
C ASN A 6 -10.93 40.23 53.55
N SER A 7 -12.21 39.82 53.61
CA SER A 7 -12.86 39.41 54.85
C SER A 7 -13.32 37.97 54.69
N GLU A 8 -12.65 37.10 55.43
CA GLU A 8 -12.86 35.67 55.58
C GLU A 8 -14.25 35.33 56.16
N SER A 9 -14.73 34.13 55.83
CA SER A 9 -15.30 33.27 56.87
C SER A 9 -14.90 31.82 56.61
N ASP A 10 -14.16 31.33 57.58
CA ASP A 10 -13.61 30.00 57.76
C ASP A 10 -14.70 29.03 58.23
N THR A 11 -14.71 27.81 57.69
CA THR A 11 -15.23 26.63 58.38
C THR A 11 -14.41 25.42 57.94
N GLY A 12 -13.39 25.11 58.73
CA GLY A 12 -12.44 24.05 58.45
C GLY A 12 -12.93 22.62 58.63
N LYS A 13 -12.00 21.69 58.39
CA LYS A 13 -11.81 20.46 59.18
C LYS A 13 -10.55 19.70 58.72
N SER A 14 -9.66 19.54 59.71
CA SER A 14 -8.82 18.36 60.00
C SER A 14 -7.80 17.85 58.97
N ALA A 15 -6.55 17.92 59.44
CA ALA A 15 -5.35 17.34 58.87
C ALA A 15 -5.43 15.83 58.62
N SER A 16 -4.94 15.43 57.45
CA SER A 16 -4.22 14.16 57.27
C SER A 16 -2.95 14.50 56.48
N GLY A 17 -1.86 14.70 57.20
CA GLY A 17 -0.54 14.95 56.61
C GLY A 17 -0.10 13.76 55.78
N ASN A 18 -0.06 13.92 54.46
CA ASN A 18 0.73 13.08 53.59
C ASN A 18 1.80 13.96 52.94
N SER A 19 2.90 14.16 53.67
CA SER A 19 4.13 14.73 53.15
C SER A 19 4.74 13.76 52.13
N ASN A 20 4.13 13.66 50.95
CA ASN A 20 4.76 13.01 49.81
C ASN A 20 5.90 13.91 49.37
N SER A 21 7.12 13.53 49.78
CA SER A 21 8.34 14.20 49.35
C SER A 21 8.36 14.27 47.82
N ARG A 22 8.73 15.42 47.26
CA ARG A 22 8.92 15.59 45.81
C ARG A 22 9.88 14.54 45.21
N SER A 23 10.72 13.90 46.04
CA SER A 23 11.59 12.78 45.66
C SER A 23 10.84 11.45 45.46
N ALA A 24 9.84 11.12 46.27
CA ALA A 24 9.07 9.88 46.13
C ALA A 24 8.20 9.86 44.85
N VAL A 25 7.65 11.01 44.46
CA VAL A 25 6.88 11.16 43.21
C VAL A 25 7.78 11.00 41.99
N LYS A 26 8.99 11.59 42.01
CA LYS A 26 9.98 11.42 40.93
C LYS A 26 10.45 9.97 40.78
N HIS A 27 10.67 9.27 41.89
CA HIS A 27 11.10 7.87 41.86
C HIS A 27 10.01 6.94 41.29
N ARG A 28 8.74 7.17 41.65
CA ARG A 28 7.61 6.43 41.07
C ARG A 28 7.47 6.71 39.58
N GLN A 29 7.64 7.96 39.16
CA GLN A 29 7.58 8.33 37.75
C GLN A 29 8.71 7.70 36.93
N GLN A 30 9.94 7.65 37.46
CA GLN A 30 11.05 6.96 36.81
C GLN A 30 10.80 5.46 36.66
N ALA A 31 10.32 4.78 37.72
CA ALA A 31 9.99 3.36 37.65
C ALA A 31 8.90 3.06 36.60
N LEU A 32 7.89 3.93 36.50
CA LEU A 32 6.80 3.78 35.54
C LEU A 32 7.28 4.00 34.10
N ILE A 33 8.21 4.94 33.88
CA ILE A 33 8.88 5.13 32.58
C ILE A 33 9.73 3.90 32.22
N GLN A 34 10.41 3.29 33.18
CA GLN A 34 11.19 2.07 32.96
C GLN A 34 10.29 0.92 32.50
N GLN A 35 9.17 0.68 33.19
CA GLN A 35 8.20 -0.34 32.84
C GLN A 35 7.56 -0.10 31.47
N GLN A 36 7.27 1.15 31.12
CA GLN A 36 6.78 1.50 29.78
C GLN A 36 7.80 1.19 28.69
N LYS A 37 9.09 1.46 28.92
CA LYS A 37 10.16 1.13 27.95
C LYS A 37 10.29 -0.38 27.76
N GLU A 38 10.24 -1.15 28.84
CA GLU A 38 10.28 -2.62 28.78
C GLU A 38 9.05 -3.18 28.04
N PHE A 39 7.86 -2.62 28.28
CA PHE A 39 6.64 -2.99 27.58
C PHE A 39 6.73 -2.67 26.08
N VAL A 40 7.21 -1.48 25.72
CA VAL A 40 7.42 -1.09 24.31
C VAL A 40 8.44 -2.01 23.65
N LEU A 41 9.57 -2.33 24.29
CA LEU A 41 10.55 -3.25 23.72
C LEU A 41 10.02 -4.68 23.54
N LYS A 42 9.14 -5.14 24.44
CA LYS A 42 8.56 -6.49 24.42
C LYS A 42 7.38 -6.67 23.46
N TYR A 43 6.66 -5.59 23.14
CA TYR A 43 5.43 -5.68 22.34
C TYR A 43 5.44 -4.83 21.07
N VAL A 44 6.33 -3.84 20.96
CA VAL A 44 6.57 -3.09 19.72
C VAL A 44 7.73 -3.74 18.99
N HIS A 45 7.38 -4.74 18.18
CA HIS A 45 8.31 -5.34 17.23
C HIS A 45 7.97 -4.81 15.84
N LYS A 46 8.93 -4.07 15.25
CA LYS A 46 9.01 -3.85 13.80
C LYS A 46 7.72 -3.33 13.12
N ASN A 47 7.26 -2.15 13.54
CA ASN A 47 6.14 -1.45 12.89
C ASN A 47 6.59 -0.29 11.99
N GLY A 48 7.89 -0.06 11.85
CA GLY A 48 8.43 0.96 10.99
C GLY A 48 8.41 0.54 9.52
N PRO A 49 8.17 1.46 8.56
CA PRO A 49 8.32 1.19 7.13
C PRO A 49 9.73 0.66 6.78
N SER A 50 10.73 1.05 7.57
CA SER A 50 12.13 0.62 7.44
C SER A 50 12.42 -0.77 8.02
N ASP A 51 11.50 -1.35 8.81
CA ASP A 51 11.69 -2.64 9.45
C ASP A 51 11.33 -3.82 8.53
N PHE A 52 10.64 -3.53 7.43
CA PHE A 52 10.36 -4.49 6.37
C PHE A 52 11.52 -4.52 5.38
N PRO A 53 11.94 -5.71 4.93
CA PRO A 53 12.88 -5.78 3.83
C PRO A 53 12.31 -5.03 2.62
N LYS A 54 13.12 -4.15 2.03
CA LYS A 54 12.75 -3.47 0.79
C LYS A 54 12.47 -4.56 -0.24
N LYS A 55 11.23 -4.60 -0.74
CA LYS A 55 10.84 -5.54 -1.79
C LYS A 55 11.68 -5.26 -3.04
N ASP A 56 12.13 -6.31 -3.69
CA ASP A 56 12.82 -6.17 -4.97
C ASP A 56 11.82 -5.60 -6.00
N PRO A 57 12.13 -4.47 -6.67
CA PRO A 57 11.25 -3.93 -7.71
C PRO A 57 11.01 -4.90 -8.87
N MET A 58 11.90 -5.88 -9.09
CA MET A 58 11.78 -6.88 -10.17
C MET A 58 11.10 -8.18 -9.71
N ASP A 59 10.60 -8.24 -8.48
CA ASP A 59 9.79 -9.38 -8.04
C ASP A 59 8.32 -9.18 -8.41
N PHE A 60 7.95 -9.67 -9.60
CA PHE A 60 6.60 -9.64 -10.13
C PHE A 60 5.61 -10.50 -9.30
N SER A 61 6.09 -11.39 -8.42
CA SER A 61 5.25 -12.20 -7.53
C SER A 61 4.57 -11.37 -6.45
N ASN A 62 5.23 -10.28 -6.05
CA ASN A 62 4.74 -9.38 -5.02
C ASN A 62 3.92 -8.20 -5.57
N TRP A 63 3.71 -8.13 -6.88
CA TRP A 63 2.93 -7.07 -7.51
C TRP A 63 1.43 -7.26 -7.23
N SER A 64 0.73 -6.16 -7.02
CA SER A 64 -0.72 -6.18 -6.93
C SER A 64 -1.34 -6.44 -8.29
N VAL A 65 -2.56 -7.00 -8.29
CA VAL A 65 -3.34 -7.21 -9.52
C VAL A 65 -3.49 -5.92 -10.31
N GLU A 66 -3.63 -4.78 -9.63
CA GLU A 66 -3.75 -3.47 -10.29
C GLU A 66 -2.46 -3.05 -10.99
N GLN A 67 -1.29 -3.35 -10.40
CA GLN A 67 0.01 -3.08 -11.02
C GLN A 67 0.20 -3.93 -12.28
N LEU A 68 -0.10 -5.22 -12.21
CA LEU A 68 -0.03 -6.14 -13.35
C LEU A 68 -0.97 -5.71 -14.48
N ARG A 69 -2.20 -5.30 -14.16
CA ARG A 69 -3.18 -4.80 -15.15
C ARG A 69 -2.73 -3.49 -15.79
N LYS A 70 -2.21 -2.55 -15.00
CA LYS A 70 -1.68 -1.28 -15.51
C LYS A 70 -0.49 -1.52 -16.45
N TYR A 71 0.38 -2.47 -16.12
CA TYR A 71 1.47 -2.87 -17.01
C TYR A 71 0.92 -3.43 -18.33
N ARG A 72 -0.08 -4.32 -18.27
CA ARG A 72 -0.75 -4.87 -19.45
C ARG A 72 -1.31 -3.77 -20.36
N GLU A 73 -2.04 -2.83 -19.80
CA GLU A 73 -2.65 -1.71 -20.55
C GLU A 73 -1.59 -0.86 -21.27
N LEU A 74 -0.45 -0.63 -20.63
CA LEU A 74 0.61 0.22 -21.17
C LEU A 74 1.51 -0.48 -22.18
N TYR A 75 1.83 -1.76 -21.96
CA TYR A 75 2.94 -2.44 -22.65
C TYR A 75 2.57 -3.74 -23.34
N LEU A 76 1.54 -4.47 -22.88
CA LEU A 76 1.11 -5.73 -23.50
C LEU A 76 0.01 -5.56 -24.54
N ASN A 77 -0.64 -4.38 -24.59
CA ASN A 77 -1.68 -4.05 -25.57
C ASN A 77 -1.27 -3.05 -26.69
N PRO A 78 0.00 -2.96 -27.17
CA PRO A 78 0.38 -1.92 -28.14
C PRO A 78 -0.11 -2.20 -29.57
N SER A 79 -0.56 -3.42 -29.89
CA SER A 79 -0.87 -3.88 -31.25
C SER A 79 -2.33 -4.31 -31.47
N ASN A 80 -3.27 -3.86 -30.62
CA ASN A 80 -4.69 -4.28 -30.64
C ASN A 80 -4.93 -5.79 -30.45
N VAL A 81 -3.90 -6.55 -30.09
CA VAL A 81 -4.06 -7.92 -29.60
C VAL A 81 -4.46 -7.81 -28.14
N ILE A 82 -5.75 -8.02 -27.86
CA ILE A 82 -6.31 -7.95 -26.51
C ILE A 82 -5.72 -9.14 -25.72
N SER A 83 -4.65 -8.90 -24.96
CA SER A 83 -4.23 -9.85 -23.93
C SER A 83 -5.39 -10.01 -22.95
N PRO A 84 -5.82 -11.22 -22.53
CA PRO A 84 -6.95 -11.38 -21.62
C PRO A 84 -6.72 -10.65 -20.29
N ASP A 85 -7.79 -10.09 -19.72
CA ASP A 85 -7.75 -9.47 -18.39
C ASP A 85 -8.02 -10.51 -17.29
N VAL A 86 -7.52 -10.26 -16.08
CA VAL A 86 -7.82 -11.07 -14.89
C VAL A 86 -9.18 -10.66 -14.29
N LYS A 87 -9.63 -9.41 -14.52
CA LYS A 87 -10.97 -8.95 -14.12
C LYS A 87 -12.03 -9.18 -15.20
N THR A 88 -12.17 -10.42 -15.68
CA THR A 88 -13.35 -10.80 -16.49
C THR A 88 -14.49 -11.25 -15.58
N PHE A 89 -15.73 -11.17 -16.07
CA PHE A 89 -16.91 -11.61 -15.30
C PHE A 89 -16.82 -13.10 -14.95
N GLN A 90 -16.43 -13.94 -15.91
CA GLN A 90 -16.18 -15.36 -15.64
C GLN A 90 -14.95 -15.55 -14.73
N GLY A 91 -13.88 -14.77 -14.88
CA GLY A 91 -12.67 -14.96 -14.09
C GLY A 91 -12.79 -14.53 -12.64
N PHE A 92 -13.20 -13.28 -12.39
CA PHE A 92 -13.24 -12.71 -11.05
C PHE A 92 -14.28 -13.36 -10.14
N MET A 93 -15.38 -13.87 -10.72
CA MET A 93 -16.44 -14.51 -9.94
C MET A 93 -16.16 -15.99 -9.63
N LEU A 94 -15.38 -16.65 -10.49
CA LEU A 94 -15.08 -18.09 -10.37
C LEU A 94 -13.71 -18.35 -9.72
N GLU A 95 -12.75 -17.41 -9.79
CA GLU A 95 -11.43 -17.53 -9.19
C GLU A 95 -11.51 -17.40 -7.65
N ASN A 96 -11.04 -18.42 -6.94
CA ASN A 96 -11.00 -18.52 -5.47
C ASN A 96 -12.36 -18.55 -4.76
N SER A 97 -13.47 -18.70 -5.49
CA SER A 97 -14.80 -18.87 -4.92
C SER A 97 -15.19 -20.34 -4.94
N LYS A 98 -15.37 -20.95 -3.75
CA LYS A 98 -15.92 -22.32 -3.61
C LYS A 98 -17.28 -22.48 -4.28
N LEU A 99 -18.03 -21.39 -4.45
CA LEU A 99 -19.32 -21.38 -5.12
C LEU A 99 -19.17 -21.49 -6.65
N GLY A 100 -18.08 -20.95 -7.20
CA GLY A 100 -17.79 -20.97 -8.64
C GLY A 100 -17.28 -22.33 -9.14
N GLU A 101 -16.57 -23.08 -8.29
CA GLU A 101 -15.94 -24.36 -8.64
C GLU A 101 -16.90 -25.42 -9.19
N SER A 102 -18.16 -25.43 -8.73
CA SER A 102 -19.17 -26.40 -9.19
C SER A 102 -19.96 -25.94 -10.42
N THR A 103 -19.66 -24.78 -10.99
CA THR A 103 -20.40 -24.25 -12.14
C THR A 103 -19.84 -24.79 -13.46
N ASP A 104 -20.72 -25.01 -14.44
CA ASP A 104 -20.32 -25.44 -15.79
C ASP A 104 -19.32 -24.49 -16.45
N ALA A 105 -19.37 -23.19 -16.09
CA ALA A 105 -18.43 -22.19 -16.57
C ALA A 105 -17.01 -22.42 -16.05
N TYR A 106 -16.86 -22.82 -14.77
CA TYR A 106 -15.55 -23.16 -14.21
C TYR A 106 -14.95 -24.41 -14.86
N LEU A 107 -15.75 -25.46 -15.06
CA LEU A 107 -15.31 -26.70 -15.71
C LEU A 107 -14.86 -26.47 -17.16
N LYS A 108 -15.64 -25.67 -17.92
CA LYS A 108 -15.27 -25.29 -19.29
C LYS A 108 -13.98 -24.46 -19.32
N ASN A 109 -13.78 -23.56 -18.35
CA ASN A 109 -12.56 -22.76 -18.26
C ASN A 109 -11.32 -23.62 -17.98
N GLU A 110 -11.39 -24.58 -17.05
CA GLU A 110 -10.25 -25.49 -16.79
C GLU A 110 -9.92 -26.36 -18.02
N LEU A 111 -10.93 -26.81 -18.78
CA LEU A 111 -10.71 -27.53 -20.05
C LEU A 111 -10.09 -26.65 -21.14
N SER A 112 -10.51 -25.38 -21.22
CA SER A 112 -10.00 -24.41 -22.21
C SER A 112 -8.66 -23.78 -21.82
N LYS A 113 -8.18 -23.98 -20.59
CA LYS A 113 -6.88 -23.51 -20.08
C LYS A 113 -5.71 -23.96 -20.96
N GLU A 114 -5.78 -25.19 -21.46
CA GLU A 114 -4.76 -25.76 -22.35
C GLU A 114 -4.88 -25.25 -23.80
N GLN A 115 -6.07 -24.81 -24.20
CA GLN A 115 -6.37 -24.44 -25.58
C GLN A 115 -6.09 -22.97 -25.91
N ASN A 116 -5.65 -22.15 -24.93
CA ASN A 116 -5.35 -20.72 -25.11
C ASN A 116 -6.51 -19.91 -25.73
N VAL A 117 -7.76 -20.40 -25.62
CA VAL A 117 -8.94 -19.73 -26.19
C VAL A 117 -9.47 -18.70 -25.20
N TYR A 118 -8.87 -17.51 -25.24
CA TYR A 118 -9.41 -16.15 -25.05
C TYR A 118 -10.55 -15.79 -24.04
N ASP A 119 -10.84 -16.51 -22.96
CA ASP A 119 -11.90 -16.04 -22.03
C ASP A 119 -11.49 -15.86 -20.56
N TYR A 120 -10.41 -16.52 -20.13
CA TYR A 120 -9.95 -16.44 -18.74
C TYR A 120 -8.43 -16.57 -18.65
N ARG A 121 -7.80 -15.65 -17.91
CA ARG A 121 -6.42 -15.81 -17.44
C ARG A 121 -6.35 -15.54 -15.95
N THR A 122 -5.65 -16.43 -15.26
CA THR A 122 -5.40 -16.30 -13.83
C THR A 122 -4.43 -15.14 -13.56
N ASN A 123 -4.38 -14.69 -12.32
CA ASN A 123 -3.37 -13.72 -11.89
C ASN A 123 -1.94 -14.22 -12.21
N ASP A 124 -1.68 -15.52 -12.01
CA ASP A 124 -0.38 -16.13 -12.30
C ASP A 124 -0.02 -16.10 -13.78
N ASP A 125 -0.99 -16.27 -14.67
CA ASP A 125 -0.75 -16.16 -16.11
C ASP A 125 -0.39 -14.73 -16.51
N LEU A 126 -1.08 -13.74 -15.95
CA LEU A 126 -0.76 -12.34 -16.21
C LEU A 126 0.64 -12.00 -15.68
N ARG A 127 0.98 -12.47 -14.48
CA ARG A 127 2.31 -12.29 -13.89
C ARG A 127 3.41 -12.87 -14.78
N LYS A 128 3.27 -14.12 -15.23
CA LYS A 128 4.25 -14.77 -16.12
C LYS A 128 4.41 -14.01 -17.43
N ASN A 129 3.31 -13.54 -18.01
CA ASN A 129 3.33 -12.77 -19.25
C ASN A 129 4.04 -11.41 -19.07
N VAL A 130 3.79 -10.73 -17.95
CA VAL A 130 4.51 -9.49 -17.59
C VAL A 130 6.00 -9.74 -17.42
N GLU A 131 6.37 -10.81 -16.70
CA GLU A 131 7.77 -11.18 -16.46
C GLU A 131 8.49 -11.55 -17.78
N GLU A 132 7.86 -12.33 -18.64
CA GLU A 132 8.40 -12.73 -19.94
C GLU A 132 8.58 -11.51 -20.86
N HIS A 133 7.57 -10.64 -20.95
CA HIS A 133 7.64 -9.44 -21.77
C HIS A 133 8.73 -8.48 -21.25
N PHE A 134 8.78 -8.26 -19.93
CA PHE A 134 9.77 -7.38 -19.32
C PHE A 134 11.21 -7.87 -19.58
N ASN A 135 11.45 -9.17 -19.44
CA ASN A 135 12.80 -9.75 -19.59
C ASN A 135 13.23 -9.94 -21.04
N SER A 136 12.29 -10.26 -21.95
CA SER A 136 12.62 -10.78 -23.29
C SER A 136 12.20 -9.86 -24.44
N GLN A 137 11.17 -9.04 -24.27
CA GLN A 137 10.57 -8.28 -25.37
C GLN A 137 10.76 -6.76 -25.23
N LEU A 138 11.05 -6.28 -24.01
CA LEU A 138 11.24 -4.87 -23.74
C LEU A 138 12.61 -4.37 -24.24
N ASN A 139 12.66 -3.89 -25.47
CA ASN A 139 13.85 -3.24 -26.03
C ASN A 139 13.97 -1.81 -25.52
N VAL A 140 14.80 -1.62 -24.48
CA VAL A 140 15.01 -0.31 -23.84
C VAL A 140 16.32 0.31 -24.28
N LYS A 141 16.27 1.55 -24.78
CA LYS A 141 17.46 2.39 -24.93
C LYS A 141 17.63 3.28 -23.71
N GLU A 142 18.77 3.16 -23.05
CA GLU A 142 19.09 3.91 -21.83
C GLU A 142 18.95 5.42 -22.01
N SER A 143 19.45 5.96 -23.13
CA SER A 143 19.39 7.39 -23.45
C SER A 143 17.96 7.94 -23.49
N GLU A 144 17.02 7.16 -24.04
CA GLU A 144 15.61 7.53 -24.13
C GLU A 144 14.95 7.48 -22.74
N VAL A 145 15.22 6.44 -21.95
CA VAL A 145 14.62 6.27 -20.61
C VAL A 145 15.10 7.33 -19.64
N ILE A 146 16.40 7.58 -19.56
CA ILE A 146 16.95 8.59 -18.64
C ILE A 146 16.39 9.97 -18.99
N THR A 147 16.36 10.32 -20.28
CA THR A 147 15.85 11.62 -20.74
C THR A 147 14.37 11.77 -20.43
N ASN A 148 13.56 10.75 -20.73
CA ASN A 148 12.12 10.76 -20.46
C ASN A 148 11.82 10.83 -18.96
N PHE A 149 12.59 10.09 -18.14
CA PHE A 149 12.47 10.13 -16.69
C PHE A 149 12.76 11.53 -16.13
N ILE A 150 13.91 12.12 -16.49
CA ILE A 150 14.30 13.46 -16.03
C ILE A 150 13.25 14.49 -16.48
N TYR A 151 12.79 14.40 -17.73
CA TYR A 151 11.76 15.29 -18.25
C TYR A 151 10.46 15.17 -17.45
N LYS A 152 9.99 13.95 -17.19
CA LYS A 152 8.76 13.70 -16.45
C LYS A 152 8.83 14.21 -15.02
N VAL A 153 9.90 13.89 -14.30
CA VAL A 153 10.10 14.34 -12.91
C VAL A 153 10.21 15.86 -12.82
N LYS A 154 10.97 16.50 -13.72
CA LYS A 154 11.10 17.97 -13.72
C LYS A 154 9.81 18.71 -14.09
N ASN A 155 8.88 18.04 -14.77
CA ASN A 155 7.64 18.64 -15.26
C ASN A 155 6.41 18.11 -14.51
N GLU A 156 6.57 17.28 -13.48
CA GLU A 156 5.46 16.68 -12.73
C GLU A 156 4.54 17.74 -12.10
N ASP A 157 5.12 18.85 -11.63
CA ASP A 157 4.39 19.98 -11.03
C ASP A 157 3.82 20.98 -12.07
N LYS A 158 4.12 20.80 -13.36
CA LYS A 158 3.62 21.72 -14.38
C LYS A 158 2.18 21.37 -14.71
N LYS A 159 1.28 22.34 -14.53
CA LYS A 159 -0.14 22.21 -14.89
C LYS A 159 -0.24 21.80 -16.36
N PHE A 160 -0.74 20.60 -16.61
CA PHE A 160 -1.06 20.17 -17.96
C PHE A 160 -2.17 21.07 -18.52
N ARG A 161 -2.01 21.52 -19.76
CA ARG A 161 -3.04 22.25 -20.49
C ARG A 161 -3.56 21.34 -21.58
N ILE A 162 -4.83 20.95 -21.48
CA ILE A 162 -5.52 20.28 -22.58
C ILE A 162 -5.82 21.35 -23.63
N TYR A 163 -5.35 21.12 -24.84
CA TYR A 163 -5.78 21.86 -26.01
C TYR A 163 -6.69 20.96 -26.83
N PHE A 164 -7.98 21.31 -26.88
CA PHE A 164 -8.89 20.70 -27.84
C PHE A 164 -8.78 21.48 -29.14
N ASP A 165 -8.28 20.82 -30.19
CA ASP A 165 -8.26 21.41 -31.51
C ASP A 165 -9.70 21.51 -32.04
N LYS A 166 -10.13 22.70 -32.46
CA LYS A 166 -11.50 22.96 -32.91
C LYS A 166 -11.73 22.57 -34.37
N ARG A 167 -10.73 21.96 -35.01
CA ARG A 167 -10.78 21.53 -36.41
C ARG A 167 -10.77 20.00 -36.48
N SER A 168 -11.88 19.37 -36.10
CA SER A 168 -12.24 18.03 -36.55
C SER A 168 -13.73 17.98 -36.82
#